data_AF-A0A2E1MHY9-F1
#
_entry.id   AF-A0A2E1MHY9-F1
#
_cell.length_a   1.000
_cell.length_b   1.000
_cell.length_c   1.000
_cell.angle_alpha   90.00
_cell.angle_beta   90.00
_cell.angle_gamma   90.00
#
_symmetry.space_group_name_H-M   'P 1'
#
loop_
_entity.id
_entity.type
_entity.pdbx_description
1 polymer ?
#
loop_
_entity_poly.entity_id
_entity_poly.type
_entity_poly.pdbx_seq_one_letter_code
_entity_poly.pdbx_strand_id
1 'polypeptide(L)'
;MLGLMFGQSRTIIRSESIDENNPCKDEKFIMLKEKQLDEMSEREYKYFSQMSKDCSAYQTAERTTKPNDAIVDQQKKYWEAYVAFSILGIIMSLFLSI
;
A
#
# COMPACT_ATOMS: atom_id res chain seq x y z
N MET A 1 15.29 -15.19 -27.47
CA MET A 1 14.78 -15.76 -26.20
C MET A 1 15.64 -15.25 -25.05
N LEU A 2 15.34 -14.07 -24.51
CA LEU A 2 15.85 -13.66 -23.19
C LEU A 2 14.65 -13.59 -22.26
N GLY A 3 14.68 -14.46 -21.26
CA GLY A 3 13.58 -14.69 -20.33
C GLY A 3 13.21 -13.43 -19.57
N LEU A 4 11.89 -13.22 -19.51
CA LEU A 4 11.16 -12.41 -18.54
C LEU A 4 11.60 -12.80 -17.12
N MET A 5 12.43 -11.97 -16.50
CA MET A 5 12.62 -11.96 -15.05
C MET A 5 12.74 -10.51 -14.56
N PHE A 6 11.70 -9.70 -14.81
CA PHE A 6 11.38 -8.59 -13.91
C PHE A 6 10.33 -9.09 -12.91
N GLY A 7 10.74 -10.08 -12.13
CA GLY A 7 9.98 -10.60 -11.00
C GLY A 7 10.05 -9.61 -9.85
N GLN A 8 8.90 -8.99 -9.59
CA GLN A 8 8.49 -8.29 -8.37
C GLN A 8 9.42 -7.20 -7.81
N SER A 9 8.94 -5.96 -7.94
CA SER A 9 9.16 -4.90 -6.96
C SER A 9 8.96 -5.41 -5.53
N ARG A 10 10.04 -5.55 -4.78
CA ARG A 10 10.06 -5.48 -3.32
C ARG A 10 11.26 -4.64 -2.93
N THR A 11 11.16 -3.32 -3.00
CA THR A 11 11.42 -2.45 -1.84
C THR A 11 10.60 -1.14 -1.94
N ILE A 12 9.28 -1.24 -2.02
CA ILE A 12 8.53 -0.44 -1.05
C ILE A 12 8.50 -1.34 0.18
N ILE A 13 8.73 -0.78 1.36
CA ILE A 13 8.53 -1.48 2.63
C ILE A 13 7.07 -1.94 2.66
N ARG A 14 6.82 -3.12 2.08
CA ARG A 14 5.73 -3.99 2.45
C ARG A 14 6.17 -4.47 3.82
N SER A 15 5.68 -3.81 4.86
CA SER A 15 5.67 -4.38 6.20
C SER A 15 4.83 -5.64 6.12
N GLU A 16 5.45 -6.72 5.69
CA GLU A 16 5.02 -8.05 6.06
C GLU A 16 5.22 -8.13 7.57
N SER A 17 4.12 -8.40 8.24
CA SER A 17 3.95 -8.63 9.68
C SER A 17 4.42 -7.51 10.61
N ILE A 18 3.55 -6.51 10.81
CA ILE A 18 3.20 -6.17 12.17
C ILE A 18 1.68 -5.89 12.22
N ASP A 19 0.86 -6.93 12.13
CA ASP A 19 -0.49 -6.83 12.70
C ASP A 19 -0.41 -6.48 14.21
N GLU A 20 0.74 -6.73 14.85
CA GLU A 20 1.12 -6.31 16.21
C GLU A 20 1.32 -4.77 16.42
N ASN A 21 1.39 -3.92 15.38
CA ASN A 21 1.64 -2.46 15.52
C ASN A 21 0.55 -1.61 14.84
N ASN A 22 -0.51 -2.22 14.30
CA ASN A 22 -1.63 -1.44 13.80
C ASN A 22 -2.58 -1.11 14.97
N PRO A 23 -2.64 0.16 15.43
CA PRO A 23 -3.51 0.54 16.54
C PRO A 23 -5.00 0.33 16.24
N CYS A 24 -5.39 0.12 14.96
CA CYS A 24 -6.75 -0.20 14.56
C CYS A 24 -7.10 -1.70 14.58
N LYS A 25 -6.09 -2.59 14.62
CA LYS A 25 -6.28 -4.06 14.63
C LYS A 25 -5.96 -4.70 15.98
N ASP A 26 -5.60 -3.88 16.98
CA ASP A 26 -5.38 -4.36 18.34
C ASP A 26 -6.63 -5.07 18.87
N GLU A 27 -6.46 -6.32 19.31
CA GLU A 27 -7.56 -7.19 19.73
C GLU A 27 -8.35 -6.58 20.89
N LYS A 28 -7.66 -5.91 21.82
CA LYS A 28 -8.27 -5.25 22.98
C LYS A 28 -9.05 -4.01 22.56
N PHE A 29 -8.54 -3.25 21.59
CA PHE A 29 -9.26 -2.12 21.00
C PHE A 29 -10.52 -2.58 20.26
N ILE A 30 -10.47 -3.69 19.52
CA ILE A 30 -11.65 -4.27 18.83
C ILE A 30 -12.70 -4.70 19.86
N MET A 31 -12.32 -5.42 20.90
CA MET A 31 -13.24 -5.84 21.97
C MET A 31 -13.89 -4.64 22.68
N LEU A 32 -13.12 -3.57 22.93
CA LEU A 32 -13.65 -2.36 23.56
C LEU A 32 -14.55 -1.54 22.64
N LYS A 33 -14.33 -1.62 21.33
CA LYS A 33 -15.16 -0.96 20.32
C LYS A 33 -16.56 -1.56 20.21
N GLU A 34 -16.68 -2.86 20.46
CA GLU A 34 -17.97 -3.58 20.46
C GLU A 34 -18.75 -3.41 21.77
N LYS A 35 -18.07 -2.99 22.85
CA LYS A 35 -18.65 -2.76 24.17
C LYS A 35 -19.39 -1.43 24.25
N GLN A 36 -20.51 -1.38 24.98
CA GLN A 36 -21.22 -0.12 25.18
C GLN A 36 -20.50 0.80 26.18
N LEU A 37 -20.78 2.11 26.10
CA LEU A 37 -20.09 3.15 26.89
C LEU A 37 -20.34 2.99 28.39
N ASP A 38 -21.56 2.60 28.76
CA ASP A 38 -22.02 2.32 30.13
C ASP A 38 -21.44 1.03 30.71
N GLU A 39 -20.96 0.13 29.87
CA GLU A 39 -20.31 -1.13 30.26
C GLU A 39 -18.77 -1.00 30.36
N MET A 40 -18.21 0.16 29.98
CA MET A 40 -16.76 0.42 30.07
C MET A 40 -16.38 1.03 31.41
N SER A 41 -15.36 0.45 32.04
CA SER A 41 -14.66 1.10 33.16
C SER A 41 -13.89 2.34 32.68
N GLU A 42 -13.63 3.29 33.57
CA GLU A 42 -12.84 4.50 33.23
C GLU A 42 -11.47 4.16 32.61
N ARG A 43 -10.83 3.08 33.06
CA ARG A 43 -9.55 2.61 32.52
C ARG A 43 -9.69 2.10 31.08
N GLU A 44 -10.73 1.33 30.81
CA GLU A 44 -11.04 0.79 29.48
C GLU A 44 -11.38 1.94 28.51
N TYR A 45 -12.22 2.88 28.95
CA TYR A 45 -12.58 4.05 28.16
C TYR A 45 -11.37 4.92 27.81
N LYS A 46 -10.46 5.16 28.78
CA LYS A 46 -9.23 5.91 28.55
C LYS A 46 -8.34 5.24 27.50
N TYR A 47 -8.18 3.92 27.60
CA TYR A 47 -7.42 3.14 26.63
C TYR A 47 -8.07 3.19 25.23
N PHE A 48 -9.38 2.98 25.14
CA PHE A 48 -10.13 3.07 23.88
C PHE A 48 -10.00 4.45 23.23
N SER A 49 -10.16 5.52 24.00
CA SER A 49 -10.05 6.90 23.50
C SER A 49 -8.66 7.21 22.96
N GLN A 50 -7.61 6.73 23.63
CA GLN A 50 -6.23 6.90 23.15
C GLN A 50 -5.99 6.12 21.86
N MET A 51 -6.31 4.83 21.82
CA MET A 51 -6.14 4.00 20.63
C MET A 51 -7.01 4.46 19.44
N SER A 52 -8.21 4.99 19.71
CA SER A 52 -9.07 5.56 18.65
C SER A 52 -8.41 6.77 17.98
N LYS A 53 -7.69 7.61 18.74
CA LYS A 53 -6.93 8.74 18.18
C LYS A 53 -5.75 8.26 17.37
N ASP A 54 -5.01 7.29 17.90
CA ASP A 54 -3.84 6.71 17.24
C ASP A 54 -4.24 6.02 15.92
N CYS A 55 -5.36 5.29 15.91
CA CYS A 55 -5.94 4.70 14.71
C CYS A 55 -6.36 5.73 13.67
N SER A 56 -6.97 6.86 14.08
CA SER A 56 -7.32 7.95 13.16
C SER A 56 -6.08 8.62 12.55
N ALA A 57 -5.03 8.81 13.36
CA ALA A 57 -3.76 9.36 12.90
C ALA A 57 -3.07 8.40 11.90
N TYR A 58 -3.05 7.10 12.22
CA TYR A 58 -2.50 6.05 11.35
C TYR A 58 -3.20 6.01 9.98
N GLN A 59 -4.53 6.02 9.95
CA GLN A 59 -5.29 6.02 8.69
C GLN A 59 -5.03 7.28 7.84
N THR A 60 -4.82 8.43 8.48
CA THR A 60 -4.52 9.66 7.76
C THR A 60 -3.12 9.60 7.15
N ALA A 61 -2.14 9.05 7.88
CA ALA A 61 -0.79 8.83 7.40
C ALA A 61 -0.72 7.75 6.28
N GLU A 62 -1.57 6.72 6.32
CA GLU A 62 -1.67 5.75 5.22
C GLU A 62 -2.21 6.39 3.93
N ARG A 63 -3.19 7.29 4.04
CA ARG A 63 -3.80 7.94 2.86
C ARG A 63 -2.85 8.91 2.16
N THR A 64 -1.92 9.51 2.90
CA THR A 64 -0.91 10.42 2.33
C THR A 64 0.26 9.68 1.70
N THR A 65 0.49 8.43 2.11
CA THR A 65 1.61 7.59 1.62
C THR A 65 1.20 6.63 0.51
N LYS A 66 -0.08 6.27 0.40
CA LYS A 66 -0.60 5.51 -0.74
C LYS A 66 -0.60 6.42 -1.98
N PRO A 67 0.18 6.10 -3.03
CA PRO A 67 0.08 6.82 -4.28
C PRO A 67 -1.34 6.65 -4.82
N ASN A 68 -1.93 7.72 -5.35
CA ASN A 68 -3.28 7.68 -5.90
C ASN A 68 -3.38 6.56 -6.95
N ASP A 69 -4.27 5.61 -6.73
CA ASP A 69 -4.42 4.42 -7.58
C ASP A 69 -4.64 4.78 -9.05
N ALA A 70 -5.26 5.93 -9.34
CA ALA A 70 -5.44 6.45 -10.70
C ALA A 70 -4.12 6.89 -11.37
N ILE A 71 -3.17 7.42 -10.59
CA ILE A 71 -1.84 7.82 -11.08
C ILE A 71 -0.99 6.57 -11.36
N VAL A 72 -1.09 5.55 -10.51
CA VAL A 72 -0.36 4.28 -10.67
C VAL A 72 -0.84 3.52 -11.91
N ASP A 73 -2.16 3.48 -12.17
CA ASP A 73 -2.72 2.89 -13.39
C ASP A 73 -2.24 3.62 -14.66
N GLN A 74 -2.22 4.95 -14.61
CA GLN A 74 -1.74 5.76 -15.72
C GLN A 74 -0.25 5.53 -16.00
N GLN A 75 0.58 5.40 -14.97
CA GLN A 75 2.01 5.16 -15.11
C GLN A 75 2.32 3.77 -15.70
N LYS A 76 1.50 2.76 -15.41
CA LYS A 76 1.62 1.42 -16.00
C LYS A 76 1.40 1.45 -17.51
N LYS A 77 0.35 2.12 -17.98
CA LYS A 77 0.05 2.25 -19.42
C LYS A 77 1.17 2.95 -20.20
N TYR A 78 1.79 3.98 -19.59
CA TYR A 78 2.92 4.69 -20.19
C TYR A 78 4.15 3.79 -20.36
N TRP A 79 4.48 2.99 -19.34
CA TRP A 79 5.62 2.06 -19.40
C TRP A 79 5.44 1.01 -20.51
N GLU A 80 4.26 0.40 -20.61
CA GLU A 80 3.95 -0.57 -21.68
C GLU A 80 4.09 0.06 -23.07
N ALA A 81 3.59 1.29 -23.25
CA ALA A 81 3.73 2.03 -24.50
C ALA A 81 5.19 2.35 -24.83
N TYR A 82 5.98 2.83 -23.86
CA TYR A 82 7.40 3.13 -24.03
C TYR A 82 8.21 1.90 -24.43
N VAL A 83 7.97 0.77 -23.76
CA VAL A 83 8.60 -0.52 -24.11
C VAL A 83 8.26 -0.91 -25.55
N ALA A 84 6.99 -0.82 -25.96
CA ALA A 84 6.59 -1.11 -27.33
C ALA A 84 7.28 -0.22 -28.37
N PHE A 85 7.34 1.10 -28.14
CA PHE A 85 8.03 2.04 -29.04
C PHE A 85 9.54 1.78 -29.11
N SER A 86 10.17 1.47 -27.99
CA SER A 86 11.61 1.16 -27.94
C SER A 86 11.96 -0.09 -28.75
N ILE A 87 11.14 -1.13 -28.67
CA ILE A 87 11.33 -2.38 -29.42
C ILE A 87 11.17 -2.14 -30.93
N LEU A 88 10.16 -1.37 -31.34
CA LEU A 88 9.95 -1.04 -32.76
C LEU A 88 11.13 -0.26 -33.36
N GLY A 89 11.71 0.67 -32.60
CA GLY A 89 12.89 1.42 -33.04
C GLY A 89 14.14 0.54 -33.23
N ILE A 90 14.39 -0.38 -32.30
CA ILE A 90 15.52 -1.33 -32.40
C ILE A 90 15.32 -2.29 -33.59
N ILE A 91 14.09 -2.73 -33.84
CA ILE A 91 13.79 -3.59 -34.99
C ILE A 91 14.07 -2.85 -36.30
N MET A 92 13.60 -1.60 -36.42
CA MET A 92 13.77 -0.79 -37.64
C MET A 92 15.25 -0.50 -37.96
N SER A 93 16.10 -0.29 -36.94
CA SER A 93 17.54 -0.06 -37.14
C SER A 93 18.29 -1.32 -37.57
N LEU A 94 17.90 -2.49 -37.07
CA LEU A 94 18.45 -3.77 -37.51
C LEU A 94 18.07 -4.10 -38.97
N PHE A 95 16.86 -3.75 -39.39
CA PHE A 95 16.41 -3.94 -40.79
C PHE A 95 17.11 -3.02 -41.80
N LEU A 96 17.59 -1.85 -41.38
CA LEU A 96 18.33 -0.92 -42.26
C LEU A 96 19.82 -1.28 -42.42
N SER A 97 20.33 -2.24 -41.64
CA SER A 97 21.74 -2.65 -41.64
C SER A 97 22.01 -3.96 -42.38
N ILE A 98 20.98 -4.59 -42.97
CA ILE A 98 21.03 -5.81 -43.79
C ILE A 98 20.74 -5.42 -45.24
#